data_AF-C2JV40-F1
#
_entry.id   AF-C2JV40-F1
#
_cell.length_a   1.000
_cell.length_b   1.000
_cell.length_c   1.000
_cell.angle_alpha   90.00
_cell.angle_beta   90.00
_cell.angle_gamma   90.00
#
_symmetry.space_group_name_H-M   'P 1'
#
loop_
_entity.id
_entity.type
_entity.pdbx_description
1 polymer ?
#
loop_
_entity_poly.entity_id
_entity_poly.type
_entity_poly.pdbx_seq_one_letter_code
_entity_poly.pdbx_strand_id
1 'polypeptide(L)' 'MIFLSSSDFEFKYRNSVEHFYPQNPNADEGHEKLPPEELNNFGNLCIMARGHNSLRSNLMPDAKIKEFKATDQSLKV' A
#
# COMPACT_ATOMS: atom_id res chain seq x y z
N MET A 1 -24.87 -2.24 20.63
CA MET A 1 -23.70 -2.77 21.36
C MET A 1 -23.07 -3.82 20.46
N ILE A 2 -21.90 -3.54 19.88
CA ILE A 2 -21.18 -4.47 19.02
C ILE A 2 -20.32 -5.33 19.94
N PHE A 3 -20.57 -6.64 19.99
CA PHE A 3 -19.70 -7.58 20.68
C PHE A 3 -18.63 -8.01 19.68
N LEU A 4 -17.37 -7.65 19.93
CA LEU A 4 -16.22 -8.20 19.23
C LEU A 4 -15.77 -9.44 20.01
N SER A 5 -15.75 -10.59 19.35
CA SER A 5 -15.16 -11.83 19.86
C SER A 5 -13.63 -11.74 19.77
N SER A 6 -12.90 -12.53 20.56
CA SER A 6 -11.43 -12.60 20.45
C SER A 6 -10.94 -13.06 19.07
N SER A 7 -11.82 -13.71 18.29
CA SER A 7 -11.61 -14.08 16.89
C SER A 7 -11.55 -12.89 15.93
N ASP A 8 -12.03 -11.72 16.34
CA ASP A 8 -12.14 -10.54 15.47
C ASP A 8 -10.87 -9.67 15.52
N PHE A 9 -9.90 -10.03 16.38
CA PHE A 9 -8.60 -9.38 16.49
C PHE A 9 -7.52 -10.24 15.83
N GLU A 10 -6.82 -9.67 14.85
CA GLU A 10 -5.71 -10.33 14.16
C GLU A 10 -4.44 -9.47 14.25
N PHE A 11 -3.31 -10.12 14.53
CA PHE A 11 -1.99 -9.50 14.40
C PHE A 11 -1.59 -9.38 12.93
N LYS A 12 -1.53 -8.15 12.41
CA LYS A 12 -1.00 -7.89 11.06
C LYS A 12 0.47 -7.45 11.13
N TYR A 13 1.36 -8.28 10.62
CA TYR A 13 2.78 -7.94 10.46
C TYR A 13 2.99 -7.06 9.23
N ARG A 14 3.41 -5.81 9.45
CA ARG A 14 3.77 -4.86 8.40
C ARG A 14 5.28 -4.65 8.41
N ASN A 15 5.98 -5.50 7.66
CA ASN A 15 7.44 -5.61 7.64
C ASN A 15 8.05 -5.17 6.31
N SER A 16 7.30 -4.41 5.51
CA SER A 16 7.75 -3.89 4.23
C SER A 16 7.26 -2.45 4.06
N VAL A 17 8.09 -1.65 3.38
CA VAL A 17 7.74 -0.32 2.91
C VAL A 17 7.42 -0.45 1.42
N GLU A 18 6.34 0.19 1.00
CA GLU A 18 5.90 0.26 -0.38
C GLU A 18 5.79 1.72 -0.82
N HIS A 19 6.15 1.97 -2.08
CA HIS A 19 5.97 3.26 -2.71
C HIS A 19 4.57 3.34 -3.32
N PHE A 20 3.82 4.41 -3.08
CA PHE A 20 2.47 4.57 -3.62
C PHE A 20 2.50 4.80 -5.13
N TYR A 21 3.31 5.75 -5.58
CA TYR A 21 3.81 5.86 -6.94
C TYR A 21 5.01 4.92 -7.13
N PRO A 22 5.00 4.01 -8.11
CA PRO A 22 6.00 2.96 -8.23
C PRO A 22 7.41 3.49 -8.53
N GLN A 23 8.43 2.82 -7.98
CA GLN A 23 9.84 3.10 -8.33
C GLN A 23 10.19 2.69 -9.77
N ASN A 24 9.50 1.68 -10.29
CA ASN A 24 9.64 1.18 -11.66
C ASN A 24 8.27 1.20 -12.37
N PRO A 25 7.78 2.38 -12.74
CA PRO A 25 6.56 2.51 -13.54
C PRO A 25 6.73 1.84 -14.90
N ASN A 26 5.62 1.39 -15.50
CA ASN A 26 5.62 0.80 -16.82
C ASN A 26 5.79 1.88 -17.90
N ALA A 27 6.99 1.94 -18.50
CA ALA A 27 7.30 2.91 -19.54
C ALA A 27 6.47 2.70 -20.81
N ASP A 28 6.05 1.47 -21.11
CA ASP A 28 5.24 1.13 -22.30
C ASP A 28 3.82 1.72 -22.22
N GLU A 29 3.34 2.01 -21.00
CA GLU A 29 2.06 2.68 -20.73
C GLU A 29 2.22 4.22 -20.62
N GLY A 30 3.43 4.74 -20.89
CA GLY A 30 3.72 6.18 -20.81
C GLY A 30 3.90 6.71 -19.39
N HIS A 31 4.15 5.84 -18.41
CA HIS A 31 4.40 6.25 -17.04
C HIS A 31 5.88 6.58 -16.79
N GLU A 32 6.15 7.77 -16.27
CA GLU A 32 7.51 8.29 -16.07
C GLU A 32 8.02 8.06 -14.65
N LYS A 33 9.35 7.92 -14.50
CA LYS A 33 9.97 7.84 -13.17
C LYS A 33 9.94 9.21 -12.48
N LEU A 34 9.45 9.23 -11.24
CA LEU A 34 9.60 10.40 -10.38
C LEU A 34 11.07 10.61 -9.98
N PRO A 35 11.48 11.87 -9.76
CA PRO A 35 12.80 12.15 -9.25
C PRO A 35 12.94 11.64 -7.79
N PRO A 36 14.15 11.28 -7.33
CA PRO A 36 14.34 10.62 -6.04
C PRO A 36 13.78 11.36 -4.83
N GLU A 37 13.76 12.69 -4.86
CA GLU A 37 13.22 13.55 -3.79
C GLU A 37 11.70 13.44 -3.65
N GLU A 38 10.97 13.28 -4.77
CA GLU A 38 9.53 13.09 -4.77
C GLU A 38 9.19 11.62 -4.51
N LEU A 39 9.93 10.71 -5.14
CA LEU A 39 9.76 9.27 -4.98
C LEU A 39 9.89 8.84 -3.52
N ASN A 40 10.91 9.32 -2.81
CA ASN A 40 11.19 8.91 -1.42
C ASN A 40 10.55 9.82 -0.37
N ASN A 41 9.69 10.74 -0.78
CA ASN A 41 8.95 11.58 0.16
C ASN A 41 8.00 10.70 0.99
N PHE A 42 7.83 11.01 2.29
CA PHE A 42 6.92 10.28 3.18
C PHE A 42 5.49 10.21 2.66
N GLY A 43 5.03 11.22 1.90
CA GLY A 43 3.72 11.21 1.25
C GLY A 43 3.55 10.10 0.20
N ASN A 44 4.65 9.54 -0.29
CA ASN A 44 4.68 8.45 -1.26
C ASN A 44 4.98 7.09 -0.61
N LEU A 45 5.10 6.97 0.71
CA LEU A 45 5.48 5.72 1.38
C LEU A 45 4.34 5.17 2.25
N CYS A 46 4.14 3.85 2.21
CA CYS A 46 3.22 3.18 3.13
C CYS A 46 3.81 1.87 3.67
N ILE A 47 3.34 1.46 4.86
CA ILE A 47 3.75 0.19 5.48
C ILE A 47 2.76 -0.92 5.15
N MET A 48 3.26 -2.09 4.77
CA MET A 48 2.43 -3.25 4.47
C MET A 48 3.15 -4.58 4.70
N ALA A 49 2.41 -5.68 4.58
CA ALA A 49 2.99 -7.01 4.61
C ALA A 49 3.81 -7.28 3.34
N ARG A 50 4.94 -7.98 3.46
CA ARG A 50 5.79 -8.37 2.31
C ARG A 50 5.02 -8.99 1.14
N GLY A 51 4.09 -9.91 1.43
CA GLY A 51 3.30 -10.59 0.40
C GLY A 51 2.38 -9.64 -0.37
N HIS A 52 1.90 -8.58 0.26
CA HIS A 52 1.11 -7.56 -0.43
C HIS A 52 1.99 -6.61 -1.25
N ASN A 53 3.20 -6.29 -0.79
CA ASN A 53 4.14 -5.45 -1.53
C ASN A 53 4.55 -6.14 -2.86
N SER A 54 4.90 -7.43 -2.81
CA SER A 54 5.32 -8.17 -4.02
C SER A 54 4.30 -8.20 -5.15
N LEU A 55 3.01 -8.02 -4.85
CA LEU A 55 1.94 -8.02 -5.84
C LEU A 55 1.71 -6.65 -6.49
N ARG A 56 2.25 -5.56 -5.90
CA ARG A 56 1.81 -4.18 -6.19
C ARG A 56 2.93 -3.19 -6.47
N SER A 57 4.19 -3.58 -6.29
CA SER A 57 5.36 -2.68 -6.36
C SER A 57 5.45 -1.82 -7.64
N ASN A 58 4.92 -2.30 -8.77
CA ASN A 58 4.94 -1.59 -10.05
C ASN A 58 3.58 -0.98 -10.44
N LEU A 59 2.54 -1.15 -9.62
CA LEU A 59 1.22 -0.62 -9.92
C LEU A 59 1.16 0.89 -9.67
N MET A 60 0.40 1.58 -10.52
CA MET A 60 0.10 3.00 -10.35
C MET A 60 -0.85 3.25 -9.18
N PRO A 61 -0.87 4.46 -8.60
CA PRO A 61 -1.76 4.85 -7.50
C PRO A 61 -3.23 4.45 -7.71
N ASP A 62 -3.79 4.69 -8.89
CA ASP A 62 -5.20 4.39 -9.18
C ASP A 62 -5.51 2.89 -9.11
N ALA A 63 -4.59 2.04 -9.60
CA ALA A 63 -4.73 0.59 -9.51
C ALA A 63 -4.63 0.13 -8.05
N LYS A 64 -3.68 0.70 -7.29
CA LYS A 64 -3.53 0.43 -5.86
C LYS A 64 -4.78 0.80 -5.08
N ILE A 65 -5.36 1.99 -5.31
CA ILE A 65 -6.58 2.46 -4.62
C ILE A 65 -7.76 1.51 -4.86
N LYS A 66 -7.95 1.03 -6.09
CA LYS A 66 -9.03 0.08 -6.41
C LYS A 66 -8.89 -1.23 -5.63
N GLU A 67 -7.65 -1.64 -5.32
CA GLU A 67 -7.37 -2.83 -4.52
C GLU A 67 -7.42 -2.58 -3.01
N PHE A 68 -7.22 -1.33 -2.56
CA PHE A 68 -7.41 -0.92 -1.17
C PHE A 68 -8.90 -0.93 -0.81
N LYS A 69 -9.41 -2.10 -0.41
CA LYS A 69 -10.67 -2.13 0.34
C LYS A 69 -10.40 -1.49 1.71
N ALA A 70 -11.09 -0.39 2.00
CA ALA A 70 -11.00 0.34 3.27
C ALA A 70 -11.14 -0.55 4.53
N THR A 71 -11.72 -1.74 4.38
CA THR A 71 -11.92 -2.74 5.43
C THR A 71 -10.63 -3.40 5.96
N ASP A 72 -9.48 -3.27 5.30
CA ASP A 72 -8.23 -3.89 5.77
C ASP A 72 -7.39 -3.02 6.72
N GLN A 73 -7.72 -1.74 6.80
CA GLN A 73 -7.10 -0.79 7.71
C GLN A 73 -8.07 -0.59 8.86
N SER A 74 -7.81 -1.24 9.99
CA SER A 74 -8.59 -1.06 11.20
C SER A 74 -8.64 0.43 11.53
N LEU A 75 -9.82 1.03 11.38
CA LEU A 75 -10.11 2.33 11.97
C LEU A 75 -9.94 2.13 13.48
N LYS A 76 -8.99 2.86 14.08
CA LYS A 76 -9.00 3.00 15.53
C LYS A 76 -10.21 3.87 15.85
N VAL A 77 -11.33 3.21 16.19
CA VAL A 77 -12.42 3.83 16.95
C VAL A 77 -11.95 4.17 18.35
#